data_AF-A0A661C961-F1
#
_entry.id   AF-A0A661C961-F1
#
_cell.length_a   1.000
_cell.length_b   1.000
_cell.length_c   1.000
_cell.angle_alpha   90.00
_cell.angle_beta   90.00
_cell.angle_gamma   90.00
#
_symmetry.space_group_name_H-M   'P 1'
#
loop_
_entity.id
_entity.type
_entity.pdbx_description
1 polymer ?
#
loop_
_entity_poly.entity_id
_entity_poly.type
_entity_poly.pdbx_seq_one_letter_code
_entity_poly.pdbx_strand_id
1 'polypeptide(L)'
;MCIGLPMQIKEKGFGYAICEGMGITRNVDTLLVGDLPIDTWVLVFLKSAREVLTEENAIKIAAAVKAVDLIMETDANMSTKSLDTDSIEALFADLIDREPPKPPSLIAFEQSQEKLRTEKNNEEKLKIENTKETI
;
A
#
# COMPACT_ATOMS: atom_id res chain seq x y z
N MET A 1 -13.44 -10.29 9.97
CA MET A 1 -12.21 -9.50 9.76
C MET A 1 -12.60 -8.02 9.70
N CYS A 2 -11.93 -7.11 10.40
CA CYS A 2 -12.20 -5.67 10.30
C CYS A 2 -11.16 -5.03 9.38
N ILE A 3 -11.55 -4.63 8.18
CA ILE A 3 -10.72 -3.90 7.22
C ILE A 3 -11.36 -2.55 6.91
N GLY A 4 -10.54 -1.54 6.57
CA GLY A 4 -11.04 -0.24 6.16
C GLY A 4 -11.77 -0.34 4.83
N LEU A 5 -12.95 0.27 4.72
CA LEU A 5 -13.72 0.32 3.48
C LEU A 5 -13.74 1.76 2.94
N PRO A 6 -13.46 1.96 1.64
CA PRO A 6 -13.67 3.24 1.00
C PRO A 6 -15.18 3.46 0.84
N MET A 7 -15.68 4.58 1.34
CA MET A 7 -17.09 4.95 1.25
C MET A 7 -17.22 6.42 0.83
N GLN A 8 -18.26 6.74 0.09
CA GLN A 8 -18.57 8.09 -0.36
C GLN A 8 -19.69 8.68 0.49
N ILE A 9 -19.56 9.94 0.89
CA ILE A 9 -20.58 10.66 1.65
C ILE A 9 -21.80 10.90 0.77
N LYS A 10 -22.96 10.42 1.21
CA LYS A 10 -24.26 10.62 0.56
C LYS A 10 -25.11 11.66 1.28
N GLU A 11 -25.03 11.69 2.61
CA GLU A 11 -25.72 12.70 3.44
C GLU A 11 -24.80 13.22 4.54
N LYS A 12 -24.90 14.52 4.83
CA LYS A 12 -24.10 15.19 5.87
C LYS A 12 -24.89 15.23 7.18
N GLY A 13 -24.17 15.08 8.29
CA GLY A 13 -24.63 15.37 9.64
C GLY A 13 -23.57 16.17 10.39
N PHE A 14 -23.84 16.45 11.67
CA PHE A 14 -22.89 17.15 12.53
C PHE A 14 -22.04 16.13 13.31
N GLY A 15 -20.77 15.99 12.93
CA GLY A 15 -19.88 14.95 13.47
C GLY A 15 -20.21 13.52 13.02
N TYR A 16 -21.15 13.36 12.09
CA TYR A 16 -21.47 12.10 11.44
C TYR A 16 -21.88 12.31 9.99
N ALA A 17 -21.86 11.26 9.18
CA ALA A 17 -22.35 11.26 7.80
C ALA A 17 -22.96 9.90 7.45
N ILE A 18 -23.91 9.89 6.51
CA ILE A 18 -24.32 8.64 5.86
C ILE A 18 -23.41 8.44 4.65
N CYS A 19 -22.64 7.35 4.70
CA CYS A 19 -21.72 6.99 3.64
C CYS A 19 -22.15 5.68 2.98
N GLU A 20 -21.86 5.55 1.70
CA GLU A 20 -22.12 4.34 0.92
C GLU A 20 -20.83 3.88 0.23
N GLY A 21 -20.56 2.58 0.27
CA GLY A 21 -19.41 1.99 -0.40
C GLY A 21 -19.53 0.47 -0.42
N MET A 22 -19.09 -0.14 -1.52
CA MET A 22 -19.08 -1.60 -1.69
C MET A 22 -20.46 -2.25 -1.41
N GLY A 23 -21.56 -1.61 -1.83
CA GLY A 23 -22.93 -2.10 -1.63
C GLY A 23 -23.46 -1.97 -0.19
N ILE A 24 -22.75 -1.26 0.69
CA ILE A 24 -23.12 -1.08 2.09
C ILE A 24 -23.32 0.41 2.38
N THR A 25 -24.44 0.75 2.99
CA THR A 25 -24.69 2.09 3.56
C THR A 25 -24.46 2.06 5.07
N ARG A 26 -23.74 3.05 5.61
CA ARG A 26 -23.44 3.15 7.05
C ARG A 26 -23.54 4.59 7.55
N ASN A 27 -23.96 4.73 8.80
CA ASN A 27 -23.71 5.95 9.57
C ASN A 27 -22.27 5.91 10.09
N VAL A 28 -21.51 6.95 9.77
CA VAL A 28 -20.06 7.05 9.99
C VAL A 28 -19.76 8.29 10.82
N ASP A 29 -19.01 8.12 11.90
CA ASP A 29 -18.45 9.23 12.69
C ASP A 29 -17.38 9.97 11.87
N THR A 30 -17.53 11.29 11.73
CA THR A 30 -16.62 12.14 10.95
C THR A 30 -15.74 13.04 11.82
N LEU A 31 -15.80 12.94 13.16
CA LEU A 31 -15.11 13.86 14.07
C LEU A 31 -13.59 13.93 13.85
N LEU A 32 -12.96 12.85 13.38
CA LEU A 32 -11.53 12.81 13.10
C LEU A 32 -11.12 13.56 11.82
N VAL A 33 -12.05 13.73 10.87
CA VAL A 33 -11.81 14.35 9.56
C VAL A 33 -12.60 15.65 9.37
N GLY A 34 -13.49 15.99 10.31
CA GLY A 34 -14.35 17.16 10.29
C GLY A 34 -15.56 17.01 9.38
N ASP A 35 -16.23 18.15 9.14
CA ASP A 35 -17.38 18.21 8.24
C ASP A 35 -16.91 18.20 6.78
N LEU A 36 -17.46 17.28 5.99
CA LEU A 36 -17.04 17.03 4.61
C LEU A 36 -18.21 17.23 3.63
N PRO A 37 -17.93 17.66 2.38
CA PRO A 37 -18.96 17.79 1.37
C PRO A 37 -19.53 16.43 0.93
N ILE A 38 -20.73 16.45 0.33
CA ILE A 38 -21.31 15.27 -0.34
C ILE A 38 -20.36 14.88 -1.48
N ASP A 39 -20.35 13.60 -1.81
CA ASP A 39 -19.49 12.97 -2.80
C ASP A 39 -18.00 12.86 -2.41
N THR A 40 -17.63 13.32 -1.20
CA THR A 40 -16.28 13.09 -0.67
C THR A 40 -16.07 11.62 -0.35
N TRP A 41 -14.93 11.09 -0.77
CA TRP A 41 -14.49 9.74 -0.41
C TRP A 41 -13.75 9.74 0.92
N VAL A 42 -14.07 8.77 1.78
CA VAL A 42 -13.43 8.58 3.08
C VAL A 42 -13.10 7.11 3.31
N LEU A 43 -11.98 6.84 3.98
CA LEU A 43 -11.66 5.51 4.48
C LEU A 43 -12.35 5.29 5.83
N VAL A 44 -13.26 4.32 5.88
CA VAL A 44 -14.04 4.01 7.09
C VAL A 44 -13.50 2.77 7.78
N PHE A 45 -13.12 2.91 9.04
CA PHE A 45 -12.67 1.80 9.89
C PHE A 45 -13.37 1.88 11.25
N LEU A 46 -14.01 0.78 11.66
CA LEU A 46 -14.79 0.69 12.90
C LEU A 46 -15.86 1.79 13.03
N LYS A 47 -16.60 2.06 11.94
CA LYS A 47 -17.64 3.11 11.84
C LYS A 47 -17.15 4.55 12.00
N SER A 48 -15.85 4.81 11.91
CA SER A 48 -15.29 6.16 11.89
C SER A 48 -14.51 6.42 10.60
N ALA A 49 -14.67 7.62 10.04
CA ALA A 49 -13.82 8.11 8.95
C ALA A 49 -12.43 8.41 9.49
N ARG A 50 -11.40 7.79 8.90
CA ARG A 50 -9.99 7.91 9.32
C ARG A 50 -9.19 8.84 8.44
N GLU A 51 -9.57 8.90 7.16
CA GLU A 51 -8.81 9.61 6.13
C GLU A 51 -9.79 10.06 5.04
N VAL A 52 -9.53 11.22 4.45
CA VAL A 52 -10.19 11.69 3.22
C VAL A 52 -9.39 11.16 2.04
N LEU A 53 -10.06 10.47 1.12
CA LEU A 53 -9.45 9.84 -0.03
C LEU A 53 -9.67 10.68 -1.29
N THR A 54 -8.73 10.57 -2.23
CA THR A 54 -9.03 10.85 -3.62
C THR A 54 -9.93 9.74 -4.18
N GLU A 55 -10.70 10.05 -5.21
CA GLU A 55 -11.52 9.05 -5.91
C GLU A 55 -10.67 7.90 -6.46
N GLU A 56 -9.50 8.21 -7.04
CA GLU A 56 -8.56 7.20 -7.53
C GLU A 56 -8.12 6.23 -6.42
N ASN A 57 -7.76 6.74 -5.23
CA ASN A 57 -7.38 5.90 -4.11
C ASN A 57 -8.57 5.08 -3.59
N ALA A 58 -9.77 5.65 -3.56
CA ALA A 58 -10.97 4.93 -3.16
C ALA A 58 -11.25 3.73 -4.07
N ILE A 59 -11.08 3.90 -5.39
CA ILE A 59 -11.22 2.82 -6.38
C ILE A 59 -10.17 1.74 -6.17
N LYS A 60 -8.89 2.11 -6.01
CA LYS A 60 -7.79 1.15 -5.77
C LYS A 60 -8.00 0.35 -4.49
N ILE A 61 -8.39 1.01 -3.39
CA ILE A 61 -8.67 0.33 -2.13
C ILE A 61 -9.88 -0.61 -2.28
N ALA A 62 -10.94 -0.19 -2.98
CA ALA A 62 -12.11 -1.05 -3.21
C ALA A 62 -11.73 -2.31 -4.00
N ALA A 63 -10.87 -2.19 -5.01
CA ALA A 63 -10.35 -3.31 -5.78
C ALA A 63 -9.52 -4.25 -4.89
N ALA A 64 -8.62 -3.70 -4.07
CA ALA A 64 -7.81 -4.46 -3.14
C ALA A 64 -8.66 -5.24 -2.11
N VAL A 65 -9.68 -4.60 -1.51
CA VAL A 65 -10.59 -5.27 -0.57
C VAL A 65 -11.34 -6.40 -1.28
N LYS A 66 -11.84 -6.16 -2.50
CA LYS A 66 -12.51 -7.19 -3.30
C LYS A 66 -11.61 -8.39 -3.59
N ALA A 67 -10.32 -8.16 -3.86
CA ALA A 67 -9.36 -9.24 -4.09
C ALA A 67 -9.17 -10.09 -2.82
N VAL A 68 -9.07 -9.46 -1.65
CA VAL A 68 -8.98 -10.18 -0.37
C VAL A 68 -10.24 -11.01 -0.11
N ASP A 69 -11.42 -10.45 -0.36
CA ASP A 69 -12.68 -11.17 -0.19
C ASP A 69 -12.74 -12.41 -1.10
N LEU A 70 -12.36 -12.30 -2.39
CA LEU A 70 -12.30 -13.42 -3.33
C LEU A 70 -11.35 -14.55 -2.87
N ILE A 71 -10.18 -14.19 -2.33
CA ILE A 71 -9.21 -15.16 -1.81
C ILE A 71 -9.79 -15.88 -0.60
N MET A 72 -10.39 -15.14 0.34
CA MET A 72 -10.99 -15.70 1.56
C MET A 72 -12.18 -16.62 1.26
N GLU A 73 -13.03 -16.25 0.30
CA GLU A 73 -14.13 -17.10 -0.16
C GLU A 73 -13.63 -18.41 -0.77
N THR A 74 -12.49 -18.39 -1.44
CA THR A 74 -11.94 -19.59 -2.09
C THR A 74 -11.24 -20.53 -1.10
N ASP A 75 -10.52 -20.00 -0.10
CA ASP A 75 -9.90 -20.79 0.97
C ASP A 75 -10.95 -21.54 1.81
N ALA A 76 -12.12 -20.95 2.03
CA ALA A 76 -13.24 -21.62 2.70
C ALA A 76 -13.79 -22.82 1.91
N ASN A 77 -13.54 -22.89 0.59
CA ASN A 77 -14.04 -23.89 -0.34
C ASN A 77 -12.98 -24.93 -0.78
N MET A 78 -11.85 -25.05 -0.07
CA MET A 78 -10.89 -26.17 -0.12
C MET A 78 -10.28 -26.52 -1.50
N SER A 79 -10.14 -25.55 -2.41
CA SER A 79 -9.34 -25.73 -3.64
C SER A 79 -8.79 -24.41 -4.17
N THR A 80 -7.53 -24.12 -3.87
CA THR A 80 -6.79 -22.98 -4.45
C THR A 80 -6.45 -23.18 -5.94
N LYS A 81 -6.73 -24.36 -6.49
CA LYS A 81 -6.46 -24.71 -7.90
C LYS A 81 -7.43 -24.05 -8.90
N SER A 82 -8.46 -23.37 -8.41
CA SER A 82 -9.49 -22.70 -9.21
C SER A 82 -9.48 -21.17 -9.08
N LEU A 83 -8.54 -20.56 -8.35
CA LEU A 83 -8.44 -19.09 -8.38
C LEU A 83 -7.90 -18.66 -9.74
N ASP A 84 -8.72 -17.92 -10.46
CA ASP A 84 -8.28 -17.18 -11.63
C ASP A 84 -7.32 -16.08 -11.18
N THR A 85 -6.02 -16.35 -11.31
CA THR A 85 -4.95 -15.47 -10.83
C THR A 85 -4.97 -14.16 -11.62
N ASP A 86 -5.28 -14.21 -12.91
CA ASP A 86 -5.38 -13.04 -13.79
C ASP A 86 -6.47 -12.05 -13.30
N SER A 87 -7.61 -12.58 -12.83
CA SER A 87 -8.68 -11.76 -12.24
C SER A 87 -8.27 -11.08 -10.94
N ILE A 88 -7.43 -11.72 -10.12
CA ILE A 88 -6.92 -11.13 -8.87
C ILE A 88 -5.85 -10.09 -9.18
N GLU A 89 -4.97 -10.38 -10.13
CA GLU A 89 -3.95 -9.47 -10.62
C GLU A 89 -4.58 -8.17 -11.15
N ALA A 90 -5.66 -8.26 -11.94
CA ALA A 90 -6.38 -7.08 -12.42
C ALA A 90 -6.89 -6.16 -11.28
N LEU A 91 -7.15 -6.69 -10.09
CA LEU A 91 -7.58 -5.91 -8.91
C LEU A 91 -6.41 -5.20 -8.19
N PHE A 92 -5.17 -5.54 -8.54
CA PHE A 92 -3.94 -4.89 -8.07
C PHE A 92 -3.13 -4.32 -9.24
N ALA A 93 -3.80 -3.85 -10.31
CA ALA A 93 -3.14 -3.33 -11.51
C ALA A 93 -2.14 -2.19 -11.23
N ASP A 94 -2.27 -1.47 -10.11
CA ASP A 94 -1.33 -0.42 -9.70
C ASP A 94 -0.02 -0.95 -9.06
N LEU A 95 0.01 -2.24 -8.72
CA LEU A 95 1.15 -2.92 -8.11
C LEU A 95 1.86 -3.89 -9.06
N ILE A 96 1.25 -4.24 -10.19
CA ILE A 96 1.84 -5.14 -11.19
C ILE A 96 2.85 -4.38 -12.05
N ASP A 97 3.88 -5.10 -12.51
CA ASP A 97 4.97 -4.58 -13.36
C ASP A 97 5.68 -3.34 -12.77
N ARG A 98 5.61 -3.18 -11.45
CA ARG A 98 6.22 -2.07 -10.73
C ARG A 98 7.16 -2.59 -9.65
N GLU A 99 8.39 -2.08 -9.65
CA GLU A 99 9.32 -2.29 -8.56
C GLU A 99 8.94 -1.41 -7.35
N PRO A 100 8.78 -1.99 -6.13
CA PRO A 100 8.53 -1.21 -4.93
C PRO A 100 9.67 -0.21 -4.66
N PRO A 101 9.36 1.07 -4.38
CA PRO A 101 10.40 2.05 -4.12
C PRO A 101 11.15 1.67 -2.84
N LYS A 102 12.49 1.66 -2.92
CA LYS A 102 13.34 1.33 -1.79
C LYS A 102 13.24 2.43 -0.70
N PRO A 103 13.09 2.09 0.58
CA PRO A 103 13.06 3.08 1.66
C PRO A 103 14.40 3.80 1.82
N PRO A 104 14.41 5.06 2.30
CA PRO A 104 15.63 5.86 2.44
C PRO A 104 16.74 5.20 3.28
N SER A 105 16.35 4.43 4.30
CA SER A 105 17.29 3.69 5.16
C SER A 105 18.06 2.61 4.39
N LEU A 106 17.40 1.89 3.49
CA LEU A 106 18.05 0.86 2.66
C LEU A 106 18.93 1.49 1.59
N ILE A 107 18.50 2.62 1.00
CA ILE A 107 19.33 3.38 0.06
C ILE A 107 20.63 3.85 0.76
N ALA A 108 20.50 4.44 1.95
CA ALA A 108 21.65 4.91 2.73
C ALA A 108 22.58 3.75 3.14
N PHE A 109 22.01 2.61 3.54
CA PHE A 109 22.76 1.41 3.87
C PHE A 109 23.60 0.93 2.67
N GLU A 110 23.02 0.80 1.48
CA GLU A 110 23.73 0.34 0.28
C GLU A 110 24.87 1.28 -0.11
N GLN A 111 24.63 2.60 -0.05
CA GLN A 111 25.67 3.60 -0.29
C GLN A 111 26.84 3.47 0.70
N SER A 112 26.55 3.18 1.98
CA SER A 112 27.60 2.94 2.98
C SER A 112 28.41 1.67 2.66
N GLN A 113 27.75 0.59 2.24
CA GLN A 113 28.40 -0.67 1.90
C GLN A 113 29.27 -0.52 0.64
N GLU A 114 28.80 0.25 -0.34
CA GLU A 114 29.53 0.52 -1.56
C GLU A 114 30.80 1.34 -1.29
N LYS A 115 30.71 2.38 -0.45
CA LYS A 115 31.90 3.14 0.02
C LYS A 115 32.92 2.22 0.68
N LEU A 116 32.49 1.39 1.63
CA LEU A 116 33.38 0.44 2.32
C LEU A 116 34.03 -0.58 1.37
N ARG A 117 33.29 -1.05 0.36
CA ARG A 117 33.84 -1.95 -0.68
C ARG A 117 34.88 -1.22 -1.53
N THR A 118 34.61 0.01 -1.96
CA THR A 118 35.56 0.79 -2.76
C THR A 118 36.83 1.15 -2.00
N GLU A 119 36.72 1.50 -0.71
CA GLU A 119 37.86 1.79 0.16
C GLU A 119 38.77 0.57 0.29
N LYS A 120 38.21 -0.62 0.59
CA LYS A 120 38.98 -1.87 0.67
C LYS A 120 39.70 -2.20 -0.63
N ASN A 121 39.02 -2.05 -1.78
CA ASN A 121 39.61 -2.34 -3.09
C ASN A 121 40.77 -1.39 -3.42
N ASN A 122 40.67 -0.12 -3.03
CA ASN A 122 41.74 0.87 -3.24
C ASN A 122 42.95 0.59 -2.33
N GLU A 123 42.72 0.21 -1.07
CA GLU A 123 43.79 -0.19 -0.15
C GLU A 123 44.56 -1.43 -0.64
N GLU A 124 43.85 -2.43 -1.19
CA GLU A 124 44.48 -3.62 -1.77
C GLU A 124 45.34 -3.27 -3.00
N LYS A 125 44.86 -2.40 -3.89
CA LYS A 125 45.63 -1.95 -5.05
C LYS A 125 46.91 -1.23 -4.65
N LEU A 126 46.82 -0.31 -3.68
CA LEU A 126 47.98 0.45 -3.20
C LEU A 126 49.06 -0.46 -2.58
N LYS A 127 48.64 -1.52 -1.86
CA LYS A 127 49.58 -2.52 -1.32
C LYS A 127 50.30 -3.28 -2.44
N ILE A 128 49.58 -3.66 -3.51
CA ILE A 128 50.15 -4.39 -4.64
C ILE A 128 51.16 -3.52 -5.40
N GLU A 129 50.86 -2.23 -5.63
CA GLU A 129 51.79 -1.30 -6.29
C GLU A 129 53.06 -1.07 -5.48
N ASN A 130 52.94 -0.77 -4.18
CA ASN A 130 54.09 -0.53 -3.31
C ASN A 130 55.01 -1.77 -3.17
N THR A 131 54.47 -2.98 -3.29
CA THR A 131 55.26 -4.21 -3.25
C THR A 131 56.07 -4.43 -4.54
N LYS A 132 55.60 -3.89 -5.68
CA LYS A 132 56.31 -3.98 -6.97
C LYS A 132 57.47 -2.99 -7.10
N GLU A 133 57.44 -1.86 -6.40
CA GLU A 133 58.53 -0.88 -6.42
C GLU A 133 59.72 -1.24 -5.49
N THR A 134 59.58 -2.28 -4.66
CA THR A 134 60.60 -2.69 -3.66
C THR A 134 61.47 -3.88 -4.15
N ILE A 135 61.24 -4.40 -5.37
CA ILE A 135 62.00 -5.50 -6.00
C ILE A 135 62.77 -4.95 -7.19
#